data_AF-S8D8P0-F1
#
_entry.id   AF-S8D8P0-F1
#
_cell.length_a   1.000
_cell.length_b   1.000
_cell.length_c   1.000
_cell.angle_alpha   90.00
_cell.angle_beta   90.00
_cell.angle_gamma   90.00
#
_symmetry.space_group_name_H-M   'P 1'
#
loop_
_entity.id
_entity.type
_entity.pdbx_description
1 polymer ?
#
loop_
_entity_poly.entity_id
_entity_poly.type
_entity_poly.pdbx_seq_one_letter_code
_entity_poly.pdbx_strand_id
1 'polypeptide(L)'
;MGKRLRKTRSICCCISPRSLHLPRHVFSCYEADVWTEIAKYLDGASLMMLALTCKWFYTVMMEDTVWKQACLRDLQVADPGKVAYKWIKLYAAAFDGSHSYMFRQTEKHI
;
A
#
# COMPACT_ATOMS: atom_id res chain seq x y z
N MET A 1 9.60 -45.56 34.67
CA MET A 1 9.65 -45.02 33.29
C MET A 1 8.77 -43.77 33.23
N GLY A 2 9.35 -42.58 33.06
CA GLY A 2 8.59 -41.33 32.89
C GLY A 2 9.31 -40.45 31.87
N LYS A 3 8.71 -40.27 30.69
CA LYS A 3 9.31 -39.50 29.58
C LYS A 3 9.21 -37.99 29.90
N ARG A 4 10.34 -37.32 30.15
CA ARG A 4 10.41 -35.85 30.22
C ARG A 4 10.28 -35.28 28.80
N LEU A 5 9.15 -34.64 28.50
CA LEU A 5 8.96 -33.84 27.29
C LEU A 5 9.84 -32.58 27.38
N ARG A 6 10.80 -32.45 26.46
CA ARG A 6 11.61 -31.22 26.30
C ARG A 6 10.70 -30.12 25.77
N LYS A 7 10.58 -29.04 26.54
CA LYS A 7 9.85 -27.82 26.18
C LYS A 7 10.50 -27.20 24.95
N THR A 8 9.81 -27.24 23.80
CA THR A 8 10.22 -26.58 22.56
C THR A 8 10.35 -25.08 22.83
N ARG A 9 11.53 -24.52 22.57
CA ARG A 9 11.75 -23.06 22.62
C ARG A 9 10.87 -22.41 21.56
N SER A 10 9.93 -21.58 22.00
CA SER A 10 9.18 -20.68 21.11
C SER A 10 10.18 -19.71 20.47
N ILE A 11 10.14 -19.66 19.14
CA ILE A 11 10.97 -18.80 18.31
C ILE A 11 10.33 -17.41 18.25
N CYS A 12 11.17 -16.40 18.47
CA CYS A 12 11.03 -14.98 18.13
C CYS A 12 9.85 -14.21 18.74
N CYS A 13 10.07 -13.64 19.93
CA CYS A 13 9.36 -12.43 20.35
C CYS A 13 10.08 -11.24 19.71
N CYS A 14 9.43 -10.58 18.75
CA CYS A 14 9.83 -9.28 18.25
C CYS A 14 9.91 -8.30 19.43
N ILE A 15 11.13 -7.96 19.86
CA ILE A 15 11.33 -6.87 20.81
C ILE A 15 11.07 -5.60 20.03
N SER A 16 9.87 -5.03 20.17
CA SER A 16 9.62 -3.65 19.73
C SER A 16 10.65 -2.74 20.43
N PRO A 17 11.39 -1.88 19.71
CA PRO A 17 12.35 -1.00 20.35
C PRO A 17 11.61 -0.09 21.31
N ARG A 18 11.90 -0.19 22.61
CA ARG A 18 11.45 0.80 23.59
C ARG A 18 12.09 2.13 23.21
N SER A 19 11.25 3.13 22.94
CA SER A 19 11.66 4.49 22.59
C SER A 19 12.58 5.05 23.68
N LEU A 20 13.88 5.02 23.41
CA LEU A 20 14.87 5.76 24.18
C LEU A 20 14.79 7.21 23.70
N HIS A 21 14.52 8.11 24.64
CA HIS A 21 14.49 9.55 24.43
C HIS A 21 15.84 10.05 23.87
N LEU A 22 15.94 10.15 22.55
CA LEU A 22 17.02 10.84 21.84
C LEU A 22 16.54 12.21 21.33
N PRO A 23 17.46 13.15 21.07
CA PRO A 23 17.14 14.56 20.80
C PRO A 23 16.21 14.68 19.59
N ARG A 24 15.23 15.60 19.67
CA ARG A 24 14.20 15.88 18.65
C ARG A 24 14.76 16.42 17.33
N HIS A 25 15.45 15.57 16.57
CA HIS A 25 15.72 15.80 15.15
C HIS A 25 15.89 14.48 14.38
N VAL A 26 15.19 13.44 14.82
CA VAL A 26 15.02 12.19 14.08
C VAL A 26 13.78 12.40 13.22
N PHE A 27 13.94 12.40 11.89
CA PHE A 27 12.83 12.30 10.95
C PHE A 27 11.77 11.38 11.55
N SER A 28 10.58 11.93 11.81
CA SER A 28 9.48 11.07 12.20
C SER A 28 9.32 10.10 11.05
N CYS A 29 9.51 8.80 11.27
CA CYS A 29 9.26 7.79 10.23
C CYS A 29 7.80 7.83 9.69
N TYR A 30 6.98 8.73 10.25
CA TYR A 30 5.57 8.99 9.99
C TYR A 30 5.34 10.45 9.59
N GLU A 31 6.17 11.01 8.70
CA GLU A 31 5.85 12.27 8.02
C GLU A 31 4.88 11.99 6.87
N ALA A 32 3.64 12.46 7.01
CA ALA A 32 2.57 12.19 6.05
C ALA A 32 2.93 12.70 4.64
N ASP A 33 3.42 13.94 4.53
CA ASP A 33 3.75 14.56 3.24
C ASP A 33 4.82 13.77 2.48
N VAL A 34 5.86 13.30 3.18
CA VAL A 34 6.94 12.50 2.59
C VAL A 34 6.41 11.16 2.09
N TRP A 35 5.58 10.48 2.88
CA TRP A 35 5.01 9.20 2.49
C TRP A 35 3.95 9.31 1.39
N THR A 36 3.19 10.40 1.36
CA THR A 36 2.29 10.72 0.24
C THR A 36 3.07 10.99 -1.04
N GLU A 37 4.24 11.62 -0.96
CA GLU A 37 5.14 11.79 -2.12
C GLU A 37 5.73 10.45 -2.57
N ILE A 38 6.18 9.60 -1.64
CA ILE A 38 6.68 8.25 -1.96
C ILE A 38 5.56 7.42 -2.62
N ALA A 39 4.33 7.51 -2.13
CA ALA A 39 3.19 6.75 -2.63
C ALA A 39 2.93 6.98 -4.14
N LYS A 40 3.28 8.15 -4.68
CA LYS A 40 3.15 8.46 -6.12
C LYS A 40 3.94 7.53 -7.03
N TYR A 41 5.00 6.94 -6.50
CA TYR A 41 5.93 6.08 -7.24
C TYR A 41 5.68 4.59 -7.00
N LEU A 42 4.74 4.24 -6.13
CA LEU A 42 4.41 2.85 -5.81
C LEU A 42 3.27 2.35 -6.70
N ASP A 43 3.33 1.07 -7.06
CA ASP A 43 2.24 0.35 -7.72
C ASP A 43 1.15 -0.02 -6.70
N GLY A 44 -0.04 -0.38 -7.20
CA GLY A 44 -1.18 -0.71 -6.34
C GLY A 44 -0.87 -1.84 -5.34
N ALA A 45 -0.07 -2.83 -5.76
CA ALA A 45 0.32 -3.93 -4.87
C ALA A 45 1.21 -3.44 -3.70
N SER A 46 2.21 -2.59 -3.96
CA SER A 46 3.05 -2.03 -2.91
C SER A 46 2.31 -1.09 -1.98
N LEU A 47 1.37 -0.28 -2.50
CA LEU A 47 0.49 0.57 -1.69
C LEU A 47 -0.34 -0.27 -0.72
N MET A 48 -0.93 -1.36 -1.19
CA MET A 48 -1.70 -2.28 -0.34
C MET A 48 -0.81 -2.98 0.69
N MET A 49 0.38 -3.44 0.30
CA MET A 49 1.33 -4.04 1.24
C MET A 49 1.70 -3.07 2.37
N LEU A 50 1.98 -1.80 2.06
CA LEU A 50 2.24 -0.76 3.06
C LEU A 50 1.02 -0.49 3.94
N ALA A 51 -0.17 -0.35 3.37
CA ALA A 51 -1.42 -0.13 4.10
C ALA A 51 -1.70 -1.22 5.14
N LEU A 52 -1.28 -2.46 4.86
CA LEU A 52 -1.46 -3.60 5.76
C LEU A 52 -0.46 -3.66 6.92
N THR A 53 0.59 -2.84 6.91
CA THR A 53 1.63 -2.87 7.97
C THR A 53 1.17 -2.25 9.29
N CYS A 54 0.48 -1.10 9.25
CA CYS A 54 -0.03 -0.43 10.44
C CYS A 54 -1.17 0.56 10.13
N LYS A 55 -1.91 0.97 11.16
CA LYS A 55 -3.05 1.90 11.04
C LYS A 55 -2.66 3.27 10.46
N TRP A 56 -1.45 3.74 10.74
CA TRP A 56 -0.98 5.02 10.21
C TRP A 56 -0.80 4.93 8.70
N PHE A 57 -0.08 3.90 8.21
CA PHE A 57 0.07 3.67 6.77
C PHE A 57 -1.25 3.42 6.08
N TYR A 58 -2.16 2.67 6.71
CA TYR A 58 -3.52 2.51 6.17
C TYR A 58 -4.19 3.86 5.91
N THR A 59 -4.05 4.82 6.84
CA THR A 59 -4.67 6.14 6.71
C THR A 59 -4.09 6.91 5.53
N VAL A 60 -2.76 6.93 5.39
CA VAL A 60 -2.06 7.66 4.33
C VAL A 60 -2.26 6.99 2.95
N MET A 61 -2.08 5.66 2.86
CA MET A 61 -2.17 4.93 1.60
C MET A 61 -3.59 4.85 1.04
N MET A 62 -4.63 5.01 1.88
CA MET A 62 -6.03 4.99 1.44
C MET A 62 -6.58 6.36 1.07
N GLU A 63 -5.75 7.41 1.07
CA GLU A 63 -6.15 8.72 0.57
C GLU A 63 -6.51 8.67 -0.91
N ASP A 64 -7.61 9.33 -1.28
CA ASP A 64 -8.16 9.27 -2.63
C ASP A 64 -7.21 9.87 -3.69
N THR A 65 -6.37 10.83 -3.28
CA THR A 65 -5.32 11.46 -4.10
C THR A 65 -4.19 10.49 -4.46
N VAL A 66 -3.81 9.59 -3.54
CA VAL A 66 -2.81 8.54 -3.79
C VAL A 66 -3.30 7.61 -4.88
N TRP A 67 -4.55 7.15 -4.76
CA TRP A 67 -5.16 6.26 -5.76
C TRP A 67 -5.45 6.98 -7.09
N LYS A 68 -5.77 8.29 -7.06
CA LYS A 68 -5.84 9.10 -8.29
C LYS A 68 -4.53 9.06 -9.05
N GLN A 69 -3.43 9.33 -8.35
CA GLN A 69 -2.10 9.35 -8.98
C GLN A 69 -1.71 7.97 -9.49
N ALA A 70 -1.94 6.91 -8.71
CA ALA A 70 -1.71 5.55 -9.14
C ALA A 70 -2.52 5.19 -10.41
N CYS A 71 -3.82 5.49 -10.43
CA CYS A 71 -4.67 5.28 -11.60
C CYS A 71 -4.15 5.99 -12.84
N LEU A 72 -3.90 7.31 -12.77
CA LEU A 72 -3.48 8.10 -13.93
C LEU A 72 -2.12 7.62 -14.48
N ARG A 73 -1.20 7.26 -13.58
CA ARG A 73 0.16 6.80 -13.91
C ARG A 73 0.15 5.40 -14.52
N ASP A 74 -0.61 4.46 -13.96
CA ASP A 74 -0.68 3.08 -14.46
C ASP A 74 -1.52 2.95 -15.73
N LEU A 75 -2.61 3.72 -15.85
CA LEU A 75 -3.47 3.77 -17.04
C LEU A 75 -2.95 4.73 -18.12
N GLN A 76 -1.94 5.55 -17.83
CA GLN A 76 -1.38 6.53 -18.76
C GLN A 76 -2.45 7.44 -19.41
N VAL A 77 -3.44 7.84 -18.61
CA VAL A 77 -4.54 8.72 -19.04
C VAL A 77 -4.35 10.12 -18.47
N ALA A 78 -4.85 11.12 -19.19
CA ALA A 78 -4.93 12.49 -18.66
C ALA A 78 -5.93 12.58 -17.51
N ASP A 79 -5.76 13.58 -16.64
CA ASP A 79 -6.69 13.82 -15.53
C ASP A 79 -8.11 14.14 -16.06
N PRO A 80 -9.12 13.29 -15.80
CA PRO A 80 -10.48 13.52 -16.25
C PRO A 80 -11.22 14.57 -15.39
N GLY A 81 -10.58 15.12 -14.36
CA GLY A 81 -11.19 16.07 -13.44
C GLY A 81 -12.00 15.36 -12.35
N LYS A 82 -13.30 15.66 -12.28
CA LYS A 82 -14.19 15.07 -11.26
C LYS A 82 -14.69 13.70 -11.72
N VAL A 83 -14.49 12.69 -10.88
CA VAL A 83 -15.02 11.34 -11.07
C VAL A 83 -16.14 11.06 -10.06
N ALA A 84 -17.14 10.26 -10.45
CA ALA A 84 -18.27 9.91 -9.59
C ALA A 84 -17.92 8.84 -8.53
N TYR A 85 -16.81 8.12 -8.71
CA TYR A 85 -16.39 7.00 -7.87
C TYR A 85 -15.03 7.28 -7.22
N LYS A 86 -14.79 6.70 -6.04
CA LYS A 86 -13.47 6.73 -5.39
C LYS A 86 -12.41 6.12 -6.29
N TRP A 87 -11.22 6.70 -6.30
CA TRP A 87 -10.14 6.26 -7.19
C TRP A 87 -9.67 4.84 -6.91
N ILE A 88 -9.64 4.40 -5.65
CA ILE A 88 -9.31 3.01 -5.31
C ILE A 88 -10.26 1.99 -5.96
N LYS A 89 -11.55 2.34 -6.10
CA LYS A 89 -12.54 1.47 -6.76
C LYS A 89 -12.30 1.43 -8.27
N LEU A 90 -11.95 2.57 -8.86
CA LEU A 90 -11.59 2.65 -10.28
C LEU A 90 -10.30 1.86 -10.55
N TYR A 91 -9.30 1.97 -9.67
CA TYR A 91 -8.07 1.20 -9.75
C TYR A 91 -8.38 -0.30 -9.72
N ALA A 92 -9.09 -0.76 -8.69
CA ALA A 92 -9.48 -2.16 -8.57
C ALA A 92 -10.24 -2.64 -9.82
N ALA A 93 -11.26 -1.89 -10.27
CA ALA A 93 -12.04 -2.25 -11.45
C ALA A 93 -11.22 -2.26 -12.75
N ALA A 94 -10.13 -1.50 -12.86
CA ALA A 94 -9.26 -1.49 -14.04
C ALA A 94 -8.18 -2.58 -14.01
N PHE A 95 -7.88 -3.16 -12.85
CA PHE A 95 -6.80 -4.15 -12.68
C PHE A 95 -7.28 -5.50 -12.11
N ASP A 96 -8.58 -5.68 -11.83
CA ASP A 96 -9.17 -6.92 -11.30
C ASP A 96 -9.27 -8.06 -12.34
N GLY A 97 -9.10 -7.74 -13.63
CA GLY A 97 -9.22 -8.70 -14.73
C GLY A 97 -10.64 -9.21 -14.97
N SER A 98 -11.67 -8.59 -14.38
CA SER A 98 -13.07 -9.01 -14.54
C SER A 98 -13.72 -8.50 -15.84
N HIS A 99 -13.05 -7.58 -16.53
CA HIS A 99 -13.56 -6.90 -17.73
C HIS A 99 -12.89 -7.45 -19.00
N SER A 100 -13.65 -7.51 -20.09
CA SER A 100 -13.20 -8.00 -21.40
C SER A 100 -12.12 -7.11 -22.03
N TYR A 101 -12.07 -5.85 -21.63
CA TYR A 101 -11.02 -4.91 -21.99
C TYR A 101 -9.76 -5.19 -21.16
N MET A 102 -8.64 -5.48 -21.81
CA MET A 102 -7.34 -5.54 -21.14
C MET A 102 -6.53 -4.35 -21.60
N PHE A 103 -6.30 -3.40 -20.69
CA PHE A 103 -5.50 -2.22 -20.96
C PHE A 103 -4.14 -2.65 -21.54
N ARG A 104 -3.81 -2.15 -22.75
CA ARG A 104 -2.60 -2.47 -23.55
C ARG A 104 -2.53 -3.85 -24.23
N GLN A 105 -3.61 -4.62 -24.29
CA GLN A 105 -3.70 -5.74 -25.24
C GLN A 105 -4.19 -5.24 -26.60
N THR A 106 -3.26 -4.94 -27.51
CA THR A 106 -3.57 -4.57 -28.90
C THR A 106 -4.23 -5.70 -29.69
N GLU A 107 -4.10 -6.96 -29.27
CA GLU A 107 -4.63 -8.13 -29.98
C GLU A 107 -6.16 -8.32 -29.85
N LYS A 108 -6.82 -7.60 -28.93
CA LYS A 108 -8.27 -7.75 -28.70
C LYS A 108 -9.14 -6.65 -29.30
N HIS A 109 -8.54 -5.69 -30.01
CA HIS A 109 -9.29 -4.68 -30.74
C HIS A 109 -9.61 -5.22 -32.14
N ILE A 110 -10.79 -5.82 -32.26
CA ILE A 110 -11.45 -6.20 -33.53
C ILE A 110 -11.79 -4.93 -34.32
#